data_AF-A0A5M5PW64-F1
#
_entry.id   AF-A0A5M5PW64-F1
#
_cell.length_a   1.000
_cell.length_b   1.000
_cell.length_c   1.000
_cell.angle_alpha   90.00
_cell.angle_beta   90.00
_cell.angle_gamma   90.00
#
_symmetry.space_group_name_H-M   'P 1'
#
loop_
_entity.id
_entity.type
_entity.pdbx_description
1 polymer ?
#
loop_
_entity_poly.entity_id
_entity_poly.type
_entity_poly.pdbx_seq_one_letter_code
_entity_poly.pdbx_strand_id
1 'polypeptide(L)'
;MNKLFQIYATLFAICLCTSCIDEKSLYITPQKISYLYPYANEKSHSDAEITIELKNGHVSAQEIIENGISIPPLKYNKSMLVMLTQDDCIHTAFCRTWAVIHGKPVSDSNPFRLASAGAHQLLYDAHQLLNGDLPPNIITAQKTLGCTDGCGNETRFSFTTTIAPEEKWMNVQSKVMFSETTDYARFYNKSGLSWYDIVELLNYGTGIAFHDVKAADVNAAENIREHFIIAQDSILKHLAGRGCKMLAEPNGNKTYLEAAQAYEPIRTLTAQTGTIRLNPFSVNGDLSKKVLHRAFYNSPAEVKNAIETQMKVPVETREAVHIGVHNTDNGWTDFLLWLNDTYGKDGEDCMWMPSQEEYYEYNYYRMHGKIEKSADGSTLKLIINLPSQEYFYYPSVTINLKGLKKEDIKSIESNSAVTGLSYGNYQDGFMLNIDCRRFLVEHATHFVEQYEKDKTNQSNKADALYFVNMLKESSKKAELLNRIK
;
A
#
# COMPACT_ATOMS: atom_id res chain seq x y z
N MET A 1 -62.88 -47.10 0.32
CA MET A 1 -61.93 -46.17 0.97
C MET A 1 -61.78 -44.95 0.09
N ASN A 2 -62.04 -43.78 0.65
CA ASN A 2 -62.40 -42.56 -0.08
C ASN A 2 -61.14 -41.93 -0.71
N LYS A 3 -61.12 -41.70 -2.04
CA LYS A 3 -59.99 -41.05 -2.75
C LYS A 3 -59.58 -39.73 -2.12
N LEU A 4 -60.53 -39.03 -1.50
CA LEU A 4 -60.29 -37.81 -0.73
C LEU A 4 -59.31 -38.03 0.44
N PHE A 5 -59.43 -39.14 1.16
CA PHE A 5 -58.59 -39.44 2.32
C PHE A 5 -57.14 -39.78 1.92
N GLN A 6 -56.94 -40.43 0.77
CA GLN A 6 -55.61 -40.65 0.19
C GLN A 6 -54.93 -39.34 -0.23
N ILE A 7 -55.69 -38.40 -0.80
CA ILE A 7 -55.16 -37.08 -1.17
C ILE A 7 -54.75 -36.29 0.08
N TYR A 8 -55.59 -36.28 1.13
CA TYR A 8 -55.26 -35.63 2.39
C TYR A 8 -54.07 -36.27 3.11
N ALA A 9 -53.98 -37.60 3.13
CA ALA A 9 -52.83 -38.29 3.71
C ALA A 9 -51.52 -38.02 2.94
N THR A 10 -51.59 -37.88 1.62
CA THR A 10 -50.42 -37.57 0.78
C THR A 10 -49.97 -36.12 0.96
N LEU A 11 -50.91 -35.16 1.01
CA LEU A 11 -50.60 -33.75 1.30
C LEU A 11 -50.04 -33.56 2.71
N PHE A 12 -50.56 -34.28 3.71
CA PHE A 12 -50.07 -34.21 5.08
C PHE A 12 -48.68 -34.84 5.22
N ALA A 13 -48.39 -35.94 4.51
CA ALA A 13 -47.06 -36.53 4.44
C ALA A 13 -46.04 -35.62 3.76
N ILE A 14 -46.42 -34.91 2.68
CA ILE A 14 -45.56 -33.91 2.03
C ILE A 14 -45.25 -32.75 2.99
N CYS A 15 -46.24 -32.22 3.71
CA CYS A 15 -46.03 -31.17 4.71
C CYS A 15 -45.11 -31.60 5.87
N LEU A 16 -45.20 -32.85 6.33
CA LEU A 16 -44.34 -33.42 7.37
C LEU A 16 -42.91 -33.70 6.88
N CYS A 17 -42.72 -33.97 5.58
CA CYS A 17 -41.39 -34.11 4.98
C CYS A 17 -40.73 -32.76 4.66
N THR A 18 -41.50 -31.68 4.47
CA THR A 18 -40.98 -30.32 4.28
C THR A 18 -40.69 -29.58 5.58
N SER A 19 -41.25 -30.02 6.72
CA SER A 19 -41.03 -29.39 8.03
C SER A 19 -39.67 -29.72 8.67
N CYS A 20 -38.84 -30.52 8.01
CA CYS A 20 -37.47 -30.84 8.42
C CYS A 20 -36.43 -30.45 7.36
N ILE A 21 -36.77 -29.49 6.48
CA ILE A 21 -35.73 -28.71 5.83
C ILE A 21 -35.34 -27.67 6.87
N ASP A 22 -34.18 -27.85 7.49
CA ASP A 22 -33.51 -26.73 8.16
C ASP A 22 -33.53 -25.58 7.16
N GLU A 23 -34.28 -24.51 7.46
CA GLU A 23 -34.01 -23.19 6.90
C GLU A 23 -32.58 -22.85 7.34
N LYS A 24 -31.59 -23.36 6.61
CA LYS A 24 -30.29 -22.73 6.53
C LYS A 24 -30.61 -21.32 6.10
N SER A 25 -30.57 -20.40 7.05
CA SER A 25 -30.70 -18.96 6.84
C SER A 25 -30.17 -18.58 5.46
N LEU A 26 -31.09 -18.35 4.51
CA LEU A 26 -30.76 -17.89 3.15
C LEU A 26 -30.21 -16.45 3.18
N TYR A 27 -30.20 -15.82 4.36
CA TYR A 27 -29.57 -14.53 4.61
C TYR A 27 -28.11 -14.76 4.97
N ILE A 28 -27.24 -14.79 3.95
CA ILE A 28 -25.82 -14.58 4.17
C ILE A 28 -25.68 -13.16 4.73
N THR A 29 -25.24 -13.04 5.98
CA THR A 29 -24.92 -11.73 6.56
C THR A 29 -23.59 -11.27 5.97
N PRO A 30 -23.51 -10.10 5.32
CA PRO A 30 -22.26 -9.63 4.76
C PRO A 30 -21.16 -9.56 5.81
N GLN A 31 -19.98 -10.08 5.47
CA GLN A 31 -18.78 -9.90 6.26
C GLN A 31 -18.43 -8.42 6.30
N LYS A 32 -18.05 -7.92 7.48
CA LYS A 32 -17.58 -6.56 7.68
C LYS A 32 -16.05 -6.50 7.60
N ILE A 33 -15.55 -5.40 7.04
CA ILE A 33 -14.14 -5.02 7.21
C ILE A 33 -13.96 -4.64 8.68
N SER A 34 -13.12 -5.39 9.39
CA SER A 34 -12.99 -5.29 10.84
C SER A 34 -11.56 -5.02 11.31
N TYR A 35 -10.60 -5.04 10.39
CA TYR A 35 -9.20 -4.87 10.71
C TYR A 35 -8.64 -3.65 10.01
N LEU A 36 -7.88 -2.88 10.75
CA LEU A 36 -7.01 -1.83 10.27
C LEU A 36 -5.72 -1.93 11.07
N TYR A 37 -4.58 -1.73 10.42
CA TYR A 37 -3.31 -1.61 11.12
C TYR A 37 -3.42 -0.56 12.25
N PRO A 38 -2.97 -0.85 13.49
CA PRO A 38 -3.19 0.04 14.64
C PRO A 38 -2.20 1.22 14.64
N TYR A 39 -2.38 2.16 13.71
CA TYR A 39 -1.46 3.28 13.46
C TYR A 39 -1.18 4.17 14.68
N ALA A 40 -2.19 4.44 15.52
CA ALA A 40 -2.02 5.22 16.75
C ALA A 40 -0.98 4.64 17.72
N ASN A 41 -0.72 3.34 17.62
CA ASN A 41 0.12 2.60 18.56
C ASN A 41 1.53 2.33 18.00
N GLU A 42 1.82 2.81 16.78
CA GLU A 42 3.13 2.72 16.16
C GLU A 42 4.19 3.47 17.00
N LYS A 43 5.45 3.03 16.92
CA LYS A 43 6.51 3.63 17.73
C LYS A 43 6.92 5.01 17.22
N SER A 44 7.18 5.92 18.15
CA SER A 44 7.76 7.24 17.88
C SER A 44 9.28 7.22 17.66
N HIS A 45 9.92 6.06 17.81
CA HIS A 45 11.33 5.80 17.49
C HIS A 45 11.56 4.29 17.39
N SER A 46 12.53 3.88 16.59
CA SER A 46 12.95 2.47 16.52
C SER A 46 14.46 2.37 16.57
N ASP A 47 14.96 1.60 17.54
CA ASP A 47 16.37 1.21 17.65
C ASP A 47 16.51 -0.25 17.24
N ALA A 48 16.77 -0.47 15.96
CA ALA A 48 17.02 -1.79 15.42
C ALA A 48 18.45 -2.23 15.74
N GLU A 49 18.60 -3.37 16.38
CA GLU A 49 19.91 -3.98 16.61
C GLU A 49 20.05 -5.20 15.70
N ILE A 50 21.13 -5.25 14.92
CA ILE A 50 21.51 -6.38 14.08
C ILE A 50 22.90 -6.86 14.51
N THR A 51 23.02 -8.16 14.79
CA THR A 51 24.29 -8.81 15.08
C THR A 51 24.60 -9.80 13.97
N ILE A 52 25.76 -9.65 13.33
CA ILE A 52 26.24 -10.51 12.24
C ILE A 52 27.48 -11.25 12.74
N GLU A 53 27.40 -12.57 12.81
CA GLU A 53 28.56 -13.41 13.10
C GLU A 53 29.21 -13.83 11.77
N LEU A 54 30.49 -13.51 11.61
CA LEU A 54 31.28 -13.85 10.43
C LEU A 54 31.93 -15.23 10.56
N LYS A 55 32.14 -15.89 9.43
CA LYS A 55 32.99 -17.08 9.34
C LYS A 55 34.45 -16.66 9.49
N ASN A 56 35.25 -17.49 10.17
CA ASN A 56 36.63 -17.17 10.45
C ASN A 56 37.48 -17.08 9.17
N GLY A 57 38.27 -16.00 9.05
CA GLY A 57 39.47 -15.97 8.19
C GLY A 57 39.32 -15.38 6.78
N HIS A 58 38.15 -14.91 6.36
CA HIS A 58 37.94 -14.33 5.02
C HIS A 58 37.80 -12.81 4.99
N VAL A 59 37.07 -12.24 5.94
CA VAL A 59 36.84 -10.80 6.10
C VAL A 59 36.73 -10.49 7.59
N SER A 60 37.22 -9.34 8.02
CA SER A 60 37.08 -8.90 9.42
C SER A 60 35.92 -7.92 9.61
N ALA A 61 35.28 -7.94 10.78
CA ALA A 61 34.20 -6.98 11.09
C ALA A 61 34.70 -5.51 11.02
N GLN A 62 35.96 -5.28 11.39
CA GLN A 62 36.60 -3.97 11.31
C GLN A 62 36.80 -3.51 9.85
N GLU A 63 37.19 -4.40 8.95
CA GLU A 63 37.34 -4.10 7.52
C GLU A 63 36.00 -3.68 6.89
N ILE A 64 34.89 -4.33 7.25
CA ILE A 64 33.54 -3.95 6.77
C ILE A 64 33.17 -2.53 7.25
N ILE A 65 33.48 -2.22 8.51
CA ILE A 65 33.27 -0.89 9.11
C ILE A 65 34.05 0.20 8.36
N GLU A 66 35.28 -0.11 7.95
CA GLU A 66 36.19 0.78 7.22
C GLU A 66 35.79 0.95 5.75
N ASN A 67 35.34 -0.13 5.10
CA ASN A 67 34.87 -0.13 3.71
C ASN A 67 33.59 0.68 3.51
N GLY A 68 32.74 0.75 4.55
CA GLY A 68 31.60 1.66 4.60
C GLY A 68 30.25 0.96 4.77
N ILE A 69 29.40 1.60 5.56
CA ILE A 69 28.03 1.20 5.85
C ILE A 69 27.13 2.39 5.57
N SER A 70 26.08 2.21 4.77
CA SER A 70 25.24 3.34 4.33
C SER A 70 23.80 2.93 4.02
N ILE A 71 22.89 3.91 4.12
CA ILE A 71 21.53 3.81 3.60
C ILE A 71 21.55 4.34 2.15
N PRO A 72 21.21 3.54 1.14
CA PRO A 72 21.27 3.96 -0.27
C PRO A 72 20.25 5.06 -0.60
N PRO A 73 20.38 5.77 -1.73
CA PRO A 73 19.45 6.83 -2.14
C PRO A 73 17.99 6.38 -2.26
N LEU A 74 17.76 5.15 -2.70
CA LEU A 74 16.44 4.53 -2.83
C LEU A 74 16.41 3.20 -2.08
N LYS A 75 15.26 2.89 -1.48
CA LYS A 75 15.03 1.62 -0.80
C LYS A 75 15.24 0.46 -1.78
N TYR A 76 15.72 -0.67 -1.26
CA TYR A 76 16.03 -1.89 -2.01
C TYR A 76 17.11 -1.72 -3.09
N ASN A 77 17.93 -0.66 -3.00
CA ASN A 77 18.94 -0.31 -4.00
C ASN A 77 18.38 -0.13 -5.43
N LYS A 78 17.11 0.31 -5.54
CA LYS A 78 16.53 0.62 -6.84
C LYS A 78 17.23 1.82 -7.48
N SER A 79 17.16 1.90 -8.81
CA SER A 79 17.82 2.94 -9.61
C SER A 79 16.82 3.92 -10.27
N MET A 80 15.53 3.69 -10.10
CA MET A 80 14.47 4.56 -10.60
C MET A 80 13.40 4.76 -9.53
N LEU A 81 12.94 6.00 -9.33
CA LEU A 81 11.82 6.33 -8.47
C LEU A 81 10.63 6.75 -9.31
N VAL A 82 9.53 6.03 -9.17
CA VAL A 82 8.22 6.41 -9.72
C VAL A 82 7.27 6.61 -8.55
N MET A 83 6.49 7.68 -8.55
CA MET A 83 5.45 7.89 -7.54
C MET A 83 4.14 8.17 -8.25
N LEU A 84 3.03 7.76 -7.66
CA LEU A 84 1.68 8.05 -8.18
C LEU A 84 0.83 8.63 -7.06
N THR A 85 0.18 9.74 -7.33
CA THR A 85 -0.83 10.35 -6.45
C THR A 85 -2.12 10.51 -7.23
N GLN A 86 -3.14 9.75 -6.82
CA GLN A 86 -4.47 9.75 -7.41
C GLN A 86 -5.38 10.71 -6.64
N ASP A 87 -5.92 11.70 -7.35
CA ASP A 87 -6.66 12.83 -6.76
C ASP A 87 -8.17 12.55 -6.66
N ASP A 88 -8.91 13.52 -6.12
CA ASP A 88 -10.37 13.57 -5.99
C ASP A 88 -11.05 12.52 -5.10
N CYS A 89 -10.30 11.75 -4.28
CA CYS A 89 -10.88 10.66 -3.48
C CYS A 89 -11.70 9.70 -4.36
N ILE A 90 -11.25 9.47 -5.60
CA ILE A 90 -12.05 8.84 -6.64
C ILE A 90 -12.18 7.33 -6.44
N HIS A 91 -13.36 6.78 -6.76
CA HIS A 91 -13.69 5.36 -6.54
C HIS A 91 -12.73 4.39 -7.27
N THR A 92 -12.17 4.79 -8.42
CA THR A 92 -11.26 3.94 -9.21
C THR A 92 -9.88 3.74 -8.59
N ALA A 93 -9.52 4.53 -7.57
CA ALA A 93 -8.31 4.28 -6.79
C ALA A 93 -8.36 2.90 -6.13
N PHE A 94 -9.55 2.46 -5.70
CA PHE A 94 -9.76 1.13 -5.13
C PHE A 94 -9.93 0.06 -6.22
N CYS A 95 -11.00 0.16 -7.01
CA CYS A 95 -11.43 -0.94 -7.87
C CYS A 95 -10.68 -1.08 -9.21
N ARG A 96 -9.72 -0.19 -9.49
CA ARG A 96 -8.79 -0.29 -10.63
C ARG A 96 -7.34 -0.22 -10.19
N THR A 97 -6.91 0.89 -9.61
CA THR A 97 -5.48 1.13 -9.29
C THR A 97 -4.97 0.16 -8.23
N TRP A 98 -5.58 0.13 -7.04
CA TRP A 98 -5.22 -0.83 -5.99
C TRP A 98 -5.53 -2.27 -6.44
N ALA A 99 -6.68 -2.49 -7.08
CA ALA A 99 -7.09 -3.82 -7.50
C ALA A 99 -6.07 -4.49 -8.43
N VAL A 100 -5.58 -3.78 -9.47
CA VAL A 100 -4.61 -4.37 -10.40
C VAL A 100 -3.25 -4.60 -9.73
N ILE A 101 -2.81 -3.68 -8.85
CA ILE A 101 -1.54 -3.82 -8.12
C ILE A 101 -1.56 -5.06 -7.22
N HIS A 102 -2.66 -5.33 -6.54
CA HIS A 102 -2.76 -6.41 -5.56
C HIS A 102 -3.40 -7.69 -6.11
N GLY A 103 -3.49 -7.84 -7.44
CA GLY A 103 -4.02 -9.05 -8.05
C GLY A 103 -5.46 -9.35 -7.63
N LYS A 104 -6.29 -8.30 -7.56
CA LYS A 104 -7.73 -8.38 -7.32
C LYS A 104 -8.49 -8.25 -8.65
N PRO A 105 -9.76 -8.69 -8.69
CA PRO A 105 -10.60 -8.45 -9.86
C PRO A 105 -10.70 -6.96 -10.17
N VAL A 106 -10.54 -6.55 -11.43
CA VAL A 106 -10.49 -5.13 -11.83
C VAL A 106 -11.81 -4.71 -12.47
N SER A 107 -12.34 -3.57 -12.06
CA SER A 107 -13.55 -3.00 -12.67
C SER A 107 -13.26 -2.48 -14.08
N ASP A 108 -13.86 -3.10 -15.11
CA ASP A 108 -13.69 -2.67 -16.49
C ASP A 108 -14.18 -1.22 -16.70
N SER A 109 -13.43 -0.45 -17.47
CA SER A 109 -13.79 0.91 -17.90
C SER A 109 -14.74 0.96 -19.09
N ASN A 110 -14.92 -0.15 -19.81
CA ASN A 110 -15.96 -0.29 -20.80
C ASN A 110 -17.35 -0.26 -20.12
N PRO A 111 -18.27 0.63 -20.55
CA PRO A 111 -19.61 0.67 -19.98
C PRO A 111 -20.36 -0.65 -20.19
N PHE A 112 -20.92 -1.19 -19.11
CA PHE A 112 -21.83 -2.32 -19.14
C PHE A 112 -23.21 -1.85 -19.60
N ARG A 113 -23.78 -2.50 -20.62
CA ARG A 113 -25.11 -2.15 -21.17
C ARG A 113 -26.17 -3.05 -20.58
N LEU A 114 -27.09 -2.45 -19.83
CA LEU A 114 -28.35 -3.07 -19.41
C LEU A 114 -29.46 -2.63 -20.35
N ALA A 115 -30.26 -3.58 -20.84
CA ALA A 115 -31.40 -3.29 -21.72
C ALA A 115 -32.40 -2.31 -21.08
N SER A 116 -32.52 -2.33 -19.75
CA SER A 116 -33.46 -1.54 -18.96
C SER A 116 -32.92 -0.21 -18.41
N ALA A 117 -31.59 0.01 -18.40
CA ALA A 117 -30.98 1.12 -17.67
C ALA A 117 -29.89 1.88 -18.45
N GLY A 118 -29.60 1.51 -19.70
CA GLY A 118 -28.54 2.18 -20.48
C GLY A 118 -27.14 1.66 -20.15
N ALA A 119 -26.11 2.46 -20.46
CA ALA A 119 -24.71 2.07 -20.33
C ALA A 119 -24.07 2.73 -19.10
N HIS A 120 -23.53 1.93 -18.18
CA HIS A 120 -22.90 2.42 -16.95
C HIS A 120 -21.52 1.79 -16.75
N GLN A 121 -20.55 2.56 -16.26
CA GLN A 121 -19.37 1.95 -15.64
C GLN A 121 -19.78 1.36 -14.29
N LEU A 122 -19.37 0.12 -14.05
CA LEU A 122 -19.66 -0.60 -12.82
C LEU A 122 -18.38 -0.65 -11.99
N LEU A 123 -18.45 -0.16 -10.76
CA LEU A 123 -17.35 0.02 -9.83
C LEU A 123 -17.76 -0.58 -8.48
N TYR A 124 -16.90 -1.41 -7.90
CA TYR A 124 -17.16 -2.07 -6.62
C TYR A 124 -16.36 -1.44 -5.49
N ASP A 125 -16.89 -1.51 -4.27
CA ASP A 125 -16.20 -1.08 -3.05
C ASP A 125 -15.63 -2.28 -2.27
N ALA A 126 -14.80 -2.03 -1.25
CA ALA A 126 -14.11 -3.05 -0.47
C ALA A 126 -15.08 -4.02 0.23
N HIS A 127 -16.23 -3.52 0.69
CA HIS A 127 -17.25 -4.37 1.30
C HIS A 127 -17.86 -5.35 0.30
N GLN A 128 -17.99 -4.96 -0.98
CA GLN A 128 -18.49 -5.82 -2.05
C GLN A 128 -17.45 -6.87 -2.45
N LEU A 129 -16.18 -6.46 -2.59
CA LEU A 129 -15.06 -7.38 -2.84
C LEU A 129 -14.94 -8.46 -1.76
N LEU A 130 -14.98 -8.05 -0.49
CA LEU A 130 -14.88 -8.96 0.66
C LEU A 130 -15.95 -10.05 0.63
N ASN A 131 -17.13 -9.72 0.11
CA ASN A 131 -18.28 -10.61 0.04
C ASN A 131 -18.46 -11.31 -1.31
N GLY A 132 -17.54 -11.11 -2.26
CA GLY A 132 -17.62 -11.69 -3.60
C GLY A 132 -18.77 -11.16 -4.47
N ASP A 133 -19.41 -10.05 -4.08
CA ASP A 133 -20.45 -9.39 -4.87
C ASP A 133 -19.79 -8.45 -5.87
N LEU A 134 -19.48 -8.97 -7.06
CA LEU A 134 -18.70 -8.25 -8.07
C LEU A 134 -19.54 -7.91 -9.31
N PRO A 135 -19.21 -6.82 -10.03
CA PRO A 135 -19.76 -6.52 -11.34
C PRO A 135 -19.62 -7.69 -12.33
N PRO A 136 -20.58 -7.87 -13.26
CA PRO A 136 -20.56 -8.97 -14.23
C PRO A 136 -19.45 -8.86 -15.28
N ASN A 137 -18.92 -7.66 -15.50
CA ASN A 137 -17.87 -7.37 -16.49
C ASN A 137 -16.49 -7.20 -15.84
N ILE A 138 -16.24 -7.87 -14.72
CA ILE A 138 -14.95 -7.78 -14.05
C ILE A 138 -13.83 -8.37 -14.94
N ILE A 139 -12.69 -7.69 -14.98
CA ILE A 139 -11.47 -8.23 -15.57
C ILE A 139 -10.80 -9.08 -14.49
N THR A 140 -10.59 -10.37 -14.77
CA THR A 140 -9.99 -11.29 -13.80
C THR A 140 -8.56 -10.89 -13.46
N ALA A 141 -8.20 -11.03 -12.19
CA ALA A 141 -6.83 -10.82 -11.73
C ALA A 141 -5.84 -11.72 -12.48
N GLN A 142 -4.73 -11.14 -12.95
CA GLN A 142 -3.65 -11.91 -13.58
C GLN A 142 -2.55 -12.25 -12.58
N LYS A 143 -1.92 -11.21 -12.00
CA LYS A 143 -0.84 -11.28 -11.03
C LYS A 143 -0.80 -9.99 -10.23
N THR A 144 -0.10 -10.00 -9.10
CA THR A 144 0.27 -8.79 -8.37
C THR A 144 1.38 -8.04 -9.10
N LEU A 145 1.44 -6.73 -8.94
CA LEU A 145 2.40 -5.85 -9.61
C LEU A 145 3.32 -5.20 -8.60
N GLY A 146 4.63 -5.24 -8.86
CA GLY A 146 5.62 -4.83 -7.87
C GLY A 146 7.06 -4.87 -8.38
N CYS A 147 7.97 -4.68 -7.45
CA CYS A 147 9.39 -5.01 -7.57
C CYS A 147 9.75 -6.10 -6.54
N THR A 148 11.02 -6.50 -6.48
CA THR A 148 11.54 -7.27 -5.34
C THR A 148 12.24 -6.34 -4.35
N ASP A 149 12.43 -6.80 -3.12
CA ASP A 149 13.27 -6.14 -2.13
C ASP A 149 14.78 -6.28 -2.39
N GLY A 150 15.18 -6.89 -3.51
CA GLY A 150 16.57 -7.24 -3.83
C GLY A 150 17.08 -8.49 -3.11
N CYS A 151 16.28 -9.09 -2.23
CA CYS A 151 16.60 -10.25 -1.39
C CYS A 151 15.64 -11.42 -1.62
N GLY A 152 14.85 -11.39 -2.70
CA GLY A 152 13.96 -12.46 -3.13
C GLY A 152 12.53 -12.37 -2.62
N ASN A 153 12.14 -11.30 -1.91
CA ASN A 153 10.75 -11.07 -1.52
C ASN A 153 10.08 -10.06 -2.45
N GLU A 154 8.79 -10.28 -2.72
CA GLU A 154 7.96 -9.31 -3.42
C GLU A 154 7.78 -8.04 -2.59
N THR A 155 7.84 -6.88 -3.25
CA THR A 155 7.35 -5.58 -2.77
C THR A 155 6.36 -5.06 -3.80
N ARG A 156 5.07 -5.06 -3.47
CA ARG A 156 4.03 -4.56 -4.39
C ARG A 156 4.16 -3.05 -4.58
N PHE A 157 3.76 -2.55 -5.74
CA PHE A 157 3.69 -1.11 -5.96
C PHE A 157 2.77 -0.46 -4.91
N SER A 158 3.08 0.76 -4.54
CA SER A 158 2.23 1.60 -3.68
C SER A 158 2.00 2.94 -4.35
N PHE A 159 1.00 3.65 -3.88
CA PHE A 159 0.60 4.94 -4.39
C PHE A 159 -0.05 5.76 -3.27
N THR A 160 -0.30 7.03 -3.52
CA THR A 160 -1.09 7.89 -2.64
C THR A 160 -2.47 8.11 -3.25
N THR A 161 -3.54 8.01 -2.47
CA THR A 161 -4.84 8.57 -2.85
C THR A 161 -5.14 9.80 -2.01
N THR A 162 -5.77 10.82 -2.58
CA THR A 162 -6.37 11.87 -1.77
C THR A 162 -7.63 11.36 -1.08
N ILE A 163 -8.05 12.02 0.00
CA ILE A 163 -9.28 11.70 0.73
C ILE A 163 -10.10 12.97 0.98
N ALA A 164 -11.40 12.80 1.23
CA ALA A 164 -12.35 13.90 1.42
C ALA A 164 -13.05 13.81 2.80
N PRO A 165 -12.32 13.96 3.93
CA PRO A 165 -12.75 13.48 5.25
C PRO A 165 -13.98 14.17 5.82
N GLU A 166 -14.29 15.34 5.29
CA GLU A 166 -15.44 16.16 5.68
C GLU A 166 -16.71 15.81 4.90
N GLU A 167 -16.60 14.94 3.90
CA GLU A 167 -17.69 14.60 3.02
C GLU A 167 -18.53 13.44 3.51
N LYS A 168 -19.85 13.65 3.53
CA LYS A 168 -20.80 12.72 4.17
C LYS A 168 -20.83 11.37 3.46
N TRP A 169 -20.58 11.34 2.14
CA TRP A 169 -20.60 10.11 1.36
C TRP A 169 -19.51 9.12 1.78
N MET A 170 -18.43 9.57 2.43
CA MET A 170 -17.39 8.65 2.93
C MET A 170 -17.96 7.67 3.97
N ASN A 171 -19.06 8.01 4.64
CA ASN A 171 -19.71 7.14 5.63
C ASN A 171 -20.69 6.13 5.01
N VAL A 172 -20.92 6.18 3.70
CA VAL A 172 -21.93 5.35 3.04
C VAL A 172 -21.34 3.97 2.73
N GLN A 173 -21.77 2.97 3.49
CA GLN A 173 -21.44 1.57 3.21
C GLN A 173 -22.23 1.07 1.99
N SER A 174 -21.54 0.34 1.11
CA SER A 174 -22.15 -0.29 -0.07
C SER A 174 -23.05 -1.44 0.29
N LYS A 175 -24.15 -1.55 -0.46
CA LYS A 175 -25.03 -2.71 -0.42
C LYS A 175 -24.34 -3.90 -1.06
N VAL A 176 -24.46 -5.05 -0.40
CA VAL A 176 -24.03 -6.37 -0.90
C VAL A 176 -25.30 -7.15 -1.21
N MET A 177 -25.43 -7.66 -2.43
CA MET A 177 -26.62 -8.39 -2.90
C MET A 177 -26.22 -9.71 -3.58
N PHE A 178 -26.04 -10.76 -2.77
CA PHE A 178 -25.47 -12.06 -3.18
C PHE A 178 -26.18 -12.79 -4.34
N SER A 179 -27.45 -12.50 -4.60
CA SER A 179 -28.26 -13.19 -5.62
C SER A 179 -28.81 -12.28 -6.73
N GLU A 180 -28.49 -10.98 -6.69
CA GLU A 180 -29.03 -10.02 -7.66
C GLU A 180 -28.16 -9.94 -8.91
N THR A 181 -28.73 -10.34 -10.05
CA THR A 181 -28.04 -10.45 -11.35
C THR A 181 -28.75 -9.69 -12.48
N THR A 182 -29.80 -8.93 -12.15
CA THR A 182 -30.61 -8.18 -13.12
C THR A 182 -30.53 -6.67 -12.90
N ASP A 183 -30.26 -6.21 -11.68
CA ASP A 183 -30.00 -4.81 -11.33
C ASP A 183 -28.59 -4.61 -10.75
N TYR A 184 -27.78 -3.81 -11.43
CA TYR A 184 -26.40 -3.50 -11.05
C TYR A 184 -26.21 -2.06 -10.51
N ALA A 185 -27.30 -1.36 -10.15
CA ALA A 185 -27.23 -0.01 -9.60
C ALA A 185 -26.35 0.12 -8.34
N ARG A 186 -26.18 -0.96 -7.58
CA ARG A 186 -25.26 -1.03 -6.43
C ARG A 186 -23.78 -0.84 -6.79
N PHE A 187 -23.43 -0.96 -8.07
CA PHE A 187 -22.08 -0.75 -8.60
C PHE A 187 -21.97 0.54 -9.42
N TYR A 188 -23.01 1.38 -9.49
CA TYR A 188 -22.89 2.63 -10.24
C TYR A 188 -21.91 3.58 -9.57
N ASN A 189 -21.32 4.46 -10.37
CA ASN A 189 -20.31 5.39 -9.89
C ASN A 189 -20.84 6.22 -8.71
N LYS A 190 -20.00 6.32 -7.68
CA LYS A 190 -20.27 7.07 -6.45
C LYS A 190 -19.52 8.40 -6.48
N SER A 191 -19.84 9.27 -5.53
CA SER A 191 -19.13 10.55 -5.34
C SER A 191 -17.65 10.38 -5.00
N GLY A 192 -17.24 9.23 -4.44
CA GLY A 192 -15.86 8.96 -4.08
C GLY A 192 -15.74 7.70 -3.21
N LEU A 193 -14.54 7.46 -2.69
CA LEU A 193 -14.23 6.36 -1.79
C LEU A 193 -14.97 6.51 -0.45
N SER A 194 -15.41 5.38 0.10
CA SER A 194 -15.89 5.29 1.48
C SER A 194 -14.73 5.08 2.46
N TRP A 195 -14.96 5.32 3.74
CA TRP A 195 -13.98 4.99 4.80
C TRP A 195 -13.59 3.51 4.79
N TYR A 196 -14.49 2.62 4.36
CA TYR A 196 -14.22 1.19 4.24
C TYR A 196 -13.21 0.87 3.13
N ASP A 197 -13.27 1.61 2.02
CA ASP A 197 -12.29 1.49 0.94
C ASP A 197 -10.93 2.00 1.40
N ILE A 198 -10.91 3.14 2.10
CA ILE A 198 -9.67 3.68 2.68
C ILE A 198 -9.06 2.68 3.66
N VAL A 199 -9.83 2.10 4.59
CA VAL A 199 -9.34 1.07 5.53
C VAL A 199 -8.63 -0.06 4.79
N GLU A 200 -9.22 -0.57 3.71
CA GLU A 200 -8.63 -1.64 2.92
C GLU A 200 -7.35 -1.17 2.21
N LEU A 201 -7.38 -0.01 1.55
CA LEU A 201 -6.20 0.60 0.90
C LEU A 201 -5.02 0.73 1.87
N LEU A 202 -5.27 1.17 3.10
CA LEU A 202 -4.24 1.37 4.13
C LEU A 202 -3.61 0.07 4.61
N ASN A 203 -4.38 -1.02 4.71
CA ASN A 203 -3.86 -2.34 5.06
C ASN A 203 -2.83 -2.86 4.03
N TYR A 204 -2.77 -2.30 2.82
CA TYR A 204 -1.74 -2.65 1.83
C TYR A 204 -0.64 -1.59 1.70
N GLY A 205 -0.61 -0.61 2.60
CA GLY A 205 0.43 0.42 2.64
C GLY A 205 0.20 1.61 1.71
N THR A 206 -0.99 1.75 1.11
CA THR A 206 -1.37 2.94 0.33
C THR A 206 -1.22 4.20 1.19
N GLY A 207 -0.68 5.27 0.62
CA GLY A 207 -0.56 6.59 1.26
C GLY A 207 -1.86 7.39 1.16
N ILE A 208 -2.03 8.38 2.05
CA ILE A 208 -3.15 9.33 1.99
C ILE A 208 -2.66 10.76 1.92
N ALA A 209 -3.45 11.63 1.29
CA ALA A 209 -3.18 13.06 1.23
C ALA A 209 -4.45 13.90 1.41
N PHE A 210 -4.29 15.07 2.02
CA PHE A 210 -5.25 16.15 1.87
C PHE A 210 -5.32 16.62 0.42
N HIS A 211 -6.46 17.18 0.05
CA HIS A 211 -6.71 17.81 -1.25
C HIS A 211 -7.69 18.97 -1.02
N ASP A 212 -8.88 18.94 -1.64
CA ASP A 212 -9.96 19.85 -1.31
C ASP A 212 -10.46 19.67 0.14
N VAL A 213 -10.84 20.79 0.74
CA VAL A 213 -11.44 20.88 2.07
C VAL A 213 -12.66 21.79 1.99
N LYS A 214 -13.58 21.73 2.96
CA LYS A 214 -14.86 22.43 2.91
C LYS A 214 -14.82 23.89 3.39
N ALA A 215 -13.66 24.53 3.27
CA ALA A 215 -13.46 25.91 3.66
C ALA A 215 -14.44 26.83 2.93
N ALA A 216 -15.07 27.74 3.68
CA ALA A 216 -16.02 28.69 3.11
C ALA A 216 -15.38 29.65 2.10
N ASP A 217 -14.10 29.97 2.30
CA ASP A 217 -13.27 30.71 1.35
C ASP A 217 -11.93 30.00 1.13
N VAL A 218 -11.81 29.37 -0.03
CA VAL A 218 -10.61 28.63 -0.46
C VAL A 218 -9.47 29.53 -0.93
N ASN A 219 -9.63 30.86 -0.89
CA ASN A 219 -8.56 31.82 -1.16
C ASN A 219 -8.01 32.46 0.13
N ALA A 220 -8.48 32.02 1.30
CA ALA A 220 -7.95 32.42 2.59
C ALA A 220 -7.23 31.24 3.26
N ALA A 221 -5.90 31.33 3.38
CA ALA A 221 -5.08 30.25 3.91
C ALA A 221 -5.48 29.82 5.34
N GLU A 222 -5.90 30.77 6.18
CA GLU A 222 -6.36 30.42 7.54
C GLU A 222 -7.65 29.61 7.53
N ASN A 223 -8.62 29.94 6.66
CA ASN A 223 -9.85 29.16 6.53
C ASN A 223 -9.56 27.73 6.05
N ILE A 224 -8.64 27.56 5.09
CA ILE A 224 -8.20 26.22 4.65
C ILE A 224 -7.51 25.49 5.81
N ARG A 225 -6.63 26.17 6.56
CA ARG A 225 -5.91 25.59 7.71
C ARG A 225 -6.86 25.11 8.80
N GLU A 226 -7.90 25.88 9.13
CA GLU A 226 -8.95 25.47 10.07
C GLU A 226 -9.63 24.18 9.60
N HIS A 227 -9.90 24.06 8.31
CA HIS A 227 -10.49 22.84 7.74
C HIS A 227 -9.51 21.67 7.64
N PHE A 228 -8.20 21.89 7.50
CA PHE A 228 -7.22 20.80 7.68
C PHE A 228 -7.29 20.19 9.08
N ILE A 229 -7.51 21.00 10.13
CA ILE A 229 -7.68 20.52 11.50
C ILE A 229 -8.95 19.65 11.60
N ILE A 230 -10.08 20.13 11.07
CA ILE A 230 -11.35 19.38 11.07
C ILE A 230 -11.21 18.06 10.31
N ALA A 231 -10.58 18.11 9.13
CA ALA A 231 -10.36 16.95 8.29
C ALA A 231 -9.41 15.94 8.97
N GLN A 232 -8.34 16.41 9.63
CA GLN A 232 -7.43 15.56 10.42
C GLN A 232 -8.16 14.85 11.57
N ASP A 233 -9.02 15.54 12.32
CA ASP A 233 -9.80 14.93 13.39
C ASP A 233 -10.70 13.80 12.86
N SER A 234 -11.33 14.02 11.70
CA SER A 234 -12.13 13.00 11.02
C SER A 234 -11.27 11.80 10.58
N ILE A 235 -10.09 12.06 10.01
CA ILE A 235 -9.12 11.04 9.60
C ILE A 235 -8.69 10.18 10.80
N LEU A 236 -8.24 10.80 11.89
CA LEU A 236 -7.80 10.11 13.10
C LEU A 236 -8.91 9.21 13.67
N LYS A 237 -10.15 9.71 13.69
CA LYS A 237 -11.32 8.99 14.18
C LYS A 237 -11.61 7.72 13.35
N HIS A 238 -11.56 7.80 12.03
CA HIS A 238 -11.97 6.70 11.17
C HIS A 238 -10.83 5.71 10.86
N LEU A 239 -9.56 6.14 10.98
CA LEU A 239 -8.41 5.38 10.51
C LEU A 239 -7.49 4.90 11.66
N ALA A 240 -8.06 4.53 12.80
CA ALA A 240 -7.33 4.01 13.97
C ALA A 240 -6.15 4.91 14.39
N GLY A 241 -6.39 6.23 14.40
CA GLY A 241 -5.39 7.26 14.70
C GLY A 241 -4.26 7.40 13.68
N ARG A 242 -4.44 6.89 12.45
CA ARG A 242 -3.60 7.26 11.32
C ARG A 242 -3.89 8.71 10.95
N GLY A 243 -2.99 9.62 11.26
CA GLY A 243 -3.03 11.01 10.80
C GLY A 243 -2.52 11.15 9.37
N CYS A 244 -2.94 12.20 8.69
CA CYS A 244 -2.44 12.56 7.36
C CYS A 244 -1.32 13.59 7.48
N LYS A 245 -0.23 13.40 6.73
CA LYS A 245 0.92 14.32 6.69
C LYS A 245 1.28 14.79 5.28
N MET A 246 0.40 14.56 4.31
CA MET A 246 0.64 14.93 2.92
C MET A 246 -0.45 15.86 2.39
N LEU A 247 -0.06 16.84 1.59
CA LEU A 247 -0.98 17.60 0.74
C LEU A 247 -0.67 17.33 -0.74
N ALA A 248 -1.68 16.97 -1.52
CA ALA A 248 -1.67 17.16 -2.96
C ALA A 248 -2.44 18.46 -3.25
N GLU A 249 -1.81 19.45 -3.89
CA GLU A 249 -2.47 20.72 -4.20
C GLU A 249 -3.69 20.52 -5.11
N PRO A 250 -4.89 20.96 -4.70
CA PRO A 250 -6.06 20.96 -5.57
C PRO A 250 -6.09 22.21 -6.45
N ASN A 251 -6.61 22.04 -7.67
CA ASN A 251 -7.03 23.14 -8.56
C ASN A 251 -5.95 24.17 -8.94
N GLY A 252 -4.66 23.88 -8.71
CA GLY A 252 -3.58 24.86 -8.87
C GLY A 252 -3.63 26.00 -7.84
N ASN A 253 -4.42 25.86 -6.77
CA ASN A 253 -4.65 26.91 -5.78
C ASN A 253 -3.52 26.92 -4.73
N LYS A 254 -2.58 27.86 -4.90
CA LYS A 254 -1.40 28.02 -4.04
C LYS A 254 -1.75 28.35 -2.58
N THR A 255 -2.96 28.85 -2.31
CA THR A 255 -3.45 29.08 -0.95
C THR A 255 -3.46 27.79 -0.12
N TYR A 256 -3.70 26.63 -0.74
CA TYR A 256 -3.60 25.33 -0.05
C TYR A 256 -2.17 25.03 0.38
N LEU A 257 -1.18 25.35 -0.47
CA LEU A 257 0.23 25.21 -0.10
C LEU A 257 0.56 26.14 1.07
N GLU A 258 0.15 27.41 1.02
CA GLU A 258 0.36 28.37 2.11
C GLU A 258 -0.26 27.90 3.44
N ALA A 259 -1.50 27.43 3.41
CA ALA A 259 -2.18 26.86 4.56
C ALA A 259 -1.44 25.63 5.11
N ALA A 260 -1.00 24.74 4.22
CA ALA A 260 -0.26 23.54 4.60
C ALA A 260 1.14 23.84 5.13
N GLN A 261 1.80 24.92 4.68
CA GLN A 261 3.03 25.40 5.29
C GLN A 261 2.79 25.78 6.76
N ALA A 262 1.67 26.45 7.06
CA ALA A 262 1.29 26.88 8.41
C ALA A 262 0.63 25.78 9.29
N TYR A 263 0.34 24.61 8.73
CA TYR A 263 -0.24 23.47 9.45
C TYR A 263 0.82 22.40 9.71
N GLU A 264 1.38 22.38 10.93
CA GLU A 264 2.53 21.54 11.32
C GLU A 264 2.43 20.06 10.90
N PRO A 265 1.28 19.36 11.05
CA PRO A 265 1.18 17.95 10.68
C PRO A 265 1.48 17.60 9.22
N ILE A 266 1.23 18.51 8.27
CA ILE A 266 1.56 18.27 6.86
C ILE A 266 3.06 18.42 6.67
N ARG A 267 3.77 17.36 6.31
CA ARG A 267 5.24 17.35 6.17
C ARG A 267 5.72 17.18 4.75
N THR A 268 4.91 16.65 3.84
CA THR A 268 5.27 16.48 2.43
C THR A 268 4.17 17.01 1.52
N LEU A 269 4.54 17.69 0.43
CA LEU A 269 3.59 18.39 -0.44
C LEU A 269 3.88 18.07 -1.90
N THR A 270 2.86 18.15 -2.75
CA THR A 270 3.04 18.06 -4.19
C THR A 270 2.14 19.02 -4.95
N ALA A 271 2.65 19.52 -6.09
CA ALA A 271 1.95 20.41 -7.01
C ALA A 271 2.55 20.32 -8.43
N GLN A 272 1.88 20.94 -9.39
CA GLN A 272 2.34 21.00 -10.78
C GLN A 272 3.34 22.14 -11.03
N THR A 273 3.21 23.25 -10.30
CA THR A 273 3.99 24.48 -10.49
C THR A 273 4.51 25.03 -9.16
N GLY A 274 5.59 25.82 -9.20
CA GLY A 274 6.24 26.34 -7.99
C GLY A 274 6.94 25.25 -7.17
N THR A 275 7.44 24.22 -7.84
CA THR A 275 7.88 22.96 -7.25
C THR A 275 9.35 22.66 -7.46
N ILE A 276 9.89 21.73 -6.68
CA ILE A 276 11.21 21.15 -6.92
C ILE A 276 11.11 19.84 -7.71
N ARG A 277 11.95 19.69 -8.74
CA ARG A 277 12.14 18.41 -9.42
C ARG A 277 13.05 17.54 -8.57
N LEU A 278 12.55 16.37 -8.21
CA LEU A 278 13.24 15.47 -7.30
C LEU A 278 14.23 14.62 -8.10
N ASN A 279 15.53 14.78 -7.86
CA ASN A 279 16.54 13.80 -8.25
C ASN A 279 16.96 13.03 -6.99
N PRO A 280 16.53 11.77 -6.80
CA PRO A 280 16.76 11.03 -5.55
C PRO A 280 18.23 10.83 -5.17
N PHE A 281 19.11 10.73 -6.17
CA PHE A 281 20.54 10.49 -5.96
C PHE A 281 21.31 11.77 -5.63
N SER A 282 20.70 12.94 -5.88
CA SER A 282 21.27 14.25 -5.55
C SER A 282 20.64 14.90 -4.32
N VAL A 283 19.69 14.25 -3.63
CA VAL A 283 19.08 14.79 -2.40
C VAL A 283 20.07 14.69 -1.23
N ASN A 284 20.52 15.84 -0.75
CA ASN A 284 21.50 16.00 0.33
C ASN A 284 20.94 16.73 1.57
N GLY A 285 19.63 16.93 1.67
CA GLY A 285 19.00 17.57 2.81
C GLY A 285 17.53 17.18 2.96
N ASP A 286 16.93 17.62 4.07
CA ASP A 286 15.55 17.31 4.44
C ASP A 286 14.54 17.76 3.37
N LEU A 287 13.53 16.93 3.11
CA LEU A 287 12.42 17.24 2.20
C LEU A 287 11.19 17.82 2.92
N SER A 288 11.26 18.04 4.24
CA SER A 288 10.17 18.54 5.06
C SER A 288 9.66 19.85 4.50
N LYS A 289 8.34 19.92 4.32
CA LYS A 289 7.59 21.05 3.77
C LYS A 289 7.98 21.46 2.34
N LYS A 290 8.84 20.70 1.65
CA LYS A 290 9.16 20.98 0.24
C LYS A 290 8.01 20.51 -0.65
N VAL A 291 7.74 21.28 -1.70
CA VAL A 291 6.68 20.99 -2.68
C VAL A 291 7.30 20.24 -3.86
N LEU A 292 7.09 18.93 -3.92
CA LEU A 292 7.62 18.07 -4.97
C LEU A 292 6.83 18.22 -6.27
N HIS A 293 7.55 18.28 -7.38
CA HIS A 293 6.96 18.37 -8.71
C HIS A 293 6.21 17.08 -9.05
N ARG A 294 4.95 17.22 -9.45
CA ARG A 294 4.11 16.15 -10.00
C ARG A 294 3.52 16.60 -11.32
N ALA A 295 3.42 15.68 -12.27
CA ALA A 295 2.87 15.95 -13.60
C ALA A 295 1.62 15.11 -13.88
N PHE A 296 0.61 15.74 -14.48
CA PHE A 296 -0.51 15.06 -15.09
C PHE A 296 -0.20 14.89 -16.58
N TYR A 297 -0.15 13.65 -17.03
CA TYR A 297 0.11 13.29 -18.42
C TYR A 297 -1.22 13.04 -19.13
N ASN A 298 -1.30 13.32 -20.43
CA ASN A 298 -2.56 13.15 -21.17
C ASN A 298 -2.93 11.69 -21.38
N SER A 299 -1.94 10.79 -21.32
CA SER A 299 -2.15 9.36 -21.48
C SER A 299 -1.07 8.53 -20.77
N PRO A 300 -1.35 7.25 -20.46
CA PRO A 300 -0.31 6.36 -19.95
C PRO A 300 0.89 6.23 -20.88
N ALA A 301 0.72 6.38 -22.20
CA ALA A 301 1.83 6.35 -23.16
C ALA A 301 2.83 7.50 -22.97
N GLU A 302 2.35 8.70 -22.61
CA GLU A 302 3.24 9.82 -22.27
C GLU A 302 4.02 9.55 -20.99
N VAL A 303 3.41 8.87 -20.01
CA VAL A 303 4.10 8.44 -18.80
C VAL A 303 5.22 7.44 -19.12
N LYS A 304 4.95 6.46 -20.00
CA LYS A 304 5.99 5.51 -20.47
C LYS A 304 7.18 6.26 -21.07
N ASN A 305 6.91 7.21 -21.96
CA ASN A 305 7.96 8.04 -22.58
C ASN A 305 8.77 8.84 -21.54
N ALA A 306 8.12 9.39 -20.51
CA ALA A 306 8.80 10.12 -19.45
C ALA A 306 9.76 9.20 -18.66
N ILE A 307 9.31 7.99 -18.33
CA ILE A 307 10.14 6.98 -17.64
C ILE A 307 11.30 6.54 -18.52
N GLU A 308 11.04 6.19 -19.78
CA GLU A 308 12.09 5.79 -20.73
C GLU A 308 13.12 6.89 -20.97
N THR A 309 12.71 8.16 -20.90
CA THR A 309 13.64 9.30 -20.99
C THR A 309 14.57 9.34 -19.78
N GLN A 310 14.06 9.14 -18.57
CA GLN A 310 14.90 9.06 -17.37
C GLN A 310 15.80 7.82 -17.38
N MET A 311 15.33 6.69 -17.91
CA MET A 311 16.15 5.47 -18.00
C MET A 311 17.37 5.63 -18.92
N LYS A 312 17.33 6.57 -19.88
CA LYS A 312 18.45 6.88 -20.80
C LYS A 312 19.55 7.74 -20.19
N VAL A 313 19.34 8.38 -19.04
CA VAL A 313 20.36 9.20 -18.37
C VAL A 313 21.03 8.43 -17.22
N PRO A 314 22.26 8.81 -16.81
CA PRO A 314 22.94 8.21 -15.66
C PRO A 314 22.08 8.23 -14.40
N VAL A 315 22.16 7.16 -13.59
CA VAL A 315 21.31 6.98 -12.41
C VAL A 315 21.38 8.17 -11.44
N GLU A 316 22.56 8.77 -11.31
CA GLU A 316 22.85 9.92 -10.43
C GLU A 316 22.11 11.20 -10.87
N THR A 317 21.66 11.25 -12.11
CA THR A 317 20.99 12.40 -12.73
C THR A 317 19.50 12.19 -12.97
N ARG A 318 18.97 10.98 -12.71
CA ARG A 318 17.56 10.65 -12.95
C ARG A 318 16.66 11.48 -12.04
N GLU A 319 15.67 12.12 -12.64
CA GLU A 319 14.55 12.69 -11.91
C GLU A 319 13.52 11.60 -11.61
N ALA A 320 12.88 11.70 -10.45
CA ALA A 320 11.71 10.89 -10.13
C ALA A 320 10.57 11.23 -11.09
N VAL A 321 9.86 10.21 -11.58
CA VAL A 321 8.62 10.40 -12.35
C VAL A 321 7.46 10.35 -11.38
N HIS A 322 6.96 11.52 -10.97
CA HIS A 322 5.82 11.63 -10.07
C HIS A 322 4.55 11.98 -10.87
N ILE A 323 3.61 11.04 -10.88
CA ILE A 323 2.40 11.04 -11.68
C ILE A 323 1.24 11.56 -10.83
N GLY A 324 0.53 12.56 -11.34
CA GLY A 324 -0.81 12.92 -10.92
C GLY A 324 -1.83 12.27 -11.85
N VAL A 325 -2.89 11.70 -11.29
CA VAL A 325 -4.00 11.13 -12.06
C VAL A 325 -5.32 11.38 -11.33
N HIS A 326 -6.39 11.65 -12.08
CA HIS A 326 -7.74 11.70 -11.52
C HIS A 326 -8.35 10.29 -11.59
N ASN A 327 -9.02 9.97 -12.69
CA ASN A 327 -9.62 8.67 -12.91
C ASN A 327 -8.64 7.71 -13.61
N THR A 328 -8.60 6.45 -13.18
CA THR A 328 -7.89 5.37 -13.90
C THR A 328 -8.86 4.52 -14.72
N ASP A 329 -8.40 3.99 -15.85
CA ASP A 329 -9.16 3.14 -16.78
C ASP A 329 -8.32 1.90 -17.17
N ASN A 330 -8.76 1.13 -18.16
CA ASN A 330 -8.02 -0.07 -18.60
C ASN A 330 -6.62 0.27 -19.14
N GLY A 331 -6.44 1.46 -19.73
CA GLY A 331 -5.12 1.89 -20.20
C GLY A 331 -4.15 2.13 -19.05
N TRP A 332 -4.64 2.63 -17.92
CA TRP A 332 -3.85 2.76 -16.69
C TRP A 332 -3.52 1.39 -16.07
N THR A 333 -4.45 0.43 -16.10
CA THR A 333 -4.16 -0.93 -15.60
C THR A 333 -3.11 -1.63 -16.47
N ASP A 334 -3.18 -1.47 -17.80
CA ASP A 334 -2.18 -1.99 -18.73
C ASP A 334 -0.82 -1.29 -18.56
N PHE A 335 -0.82 -0.01 -18.21
CA PHE A 335 0.41 0.71 -17.88
C PHE A 335 1.08 0.21 -16.60
N LEU A 336 0.33 -0.03 -15.54
CA LEU A 336 0.87 -0.59 -14.30
C LEU A 336 1.42 -2.02 -14.53
N LEU A 337 0.75 -2.81 -15.37
CA LEU A 337 1.26 -4.12 -15.79
C LEU A 337 2.57 -3.97 -16.58
N TRP A 338 2.63 -3.05 -17.55
CA TRP A 338 3.85 -2.76 -18.29
C TRP A 338 5.00 -2.31 -17.38
N LEU A 339 4.72 -1.49 -16.35
CA LEU A 339 5.73 -1.08 -15.36
C LEU A 339 6.34 -2.28 -14.66
N ASN A 340 5.50 -3.22 -14.22
CA ASN A 340 5.94 -4.46 -13.58
C ASN A 340 6.80 -5.31 -14.53
N ASP A 341 6.34 -5.49 -15.77
CA ASP A 341 6.96 -6.37 -16.75
C ASP A 341 8.26 -5.79 -17.35
N THR A 342 8.43 -4.47 -17.27
CA THR A 342 9.61 -3.79 -17.82
C THR A 342 10.63 -3.45 -16.74
N TYR A 343 10.19 -2.85 -15.63
CA TYR A 343 11.08 -2.30 -14.60
C TYR A 343 10.84 -2.83 -13.19
N GLY A 344 9.79 -3.65 -13.01
CA GLY A 344 9.45 -4.31 -11.76
C GLY A 344 9.97 -5.74 -11.68
N LYS A 345 9.34 -6.56 -10.85
CA LYS A 345 9.80 -7.91 -10.47
C LYS A 345 9.86 -8.90 -11.64
N ASP A 346 9.12 -8.64 -12.71
CA ASP A 346 9.12 -9.49 -13.92
C ASP A 346 9.96 -8.88 -15.06
N GLY A 347 10.65 -7.76 -14.81
CA GLY A 347 11.52 -7.06 -15.74
C GLY A 347 12.91 -6.80 -15.15
N GLU A 348 13.43 -5.59 -15.31
CA GLU A 348 14.77 -5.19 -14.82
C GLU A 348 14.87 -5.09 -13.28
N ASP A 349 13.74 -5.14 -12.56
CA ASP A 349 13.65 -5.00 -11.11
C ASP A 349 14.40 -3.79 -10.55
N CYS A 350 14.39 -2.68 -11.30
CA CYS A 350 15.20 -1.50 -11.04
C CYS A 350 14.39 -0.32 -10.48
N MET A 351 13.07 -0.44 -10.40
CA MET A 351 12.16 0.63 -9.99
C MET A 351 11.64 0.44 -8.56
N TRP A 352 11.62 1.52 -7.79
CA TRP A 352 10.84 1.65 -6.57
C TRP A 352 9.62 2.53 -6.83
N MET A 353 8.42 2.01 -6.50
CA MET A 353 7.17 2.75 -6.60
C MET A 353 6.46 2.82 -5.23
N PRO A 354 6.89 3.72 -4.33
CA PRO A 354 6.24 3.95 -3.05
C PRO A 354 5.10 4.98 -3.15
N SER A 355 4.34 5.12 -2.06
CA SER A 355 3.62 6.37 -1.81
C SER A 355 4.62 7.51 -1.54
N GLN A 356 4.23 8.77 -1.79
CA GLN A 356 5.12 9.89 -1.48
C GLN A 356 5.40 10.02 0.03
N GLU A 357 4.46 9.61 0.88
CA GLU A 357 4.68 9.55 2.33
C GLU A 357 5.82 8.59 2.69
N GLU A 358 5.81 7.38 2.12
CA GLU A 358 6.87 6.39 2.37
C GLU A 358 8.23 6.88 1.86
N TYR A 359 8.28 7.50 0.68
CA TYR A 359 9.52 8.09 0.18
C TYR A 359 10.04 9.22 1.09
N TYR A 360 9.14 10.09 1.57
CA TYR A 360 9.48 11.16 2.50
C TYR A 360 10.09 10.61 3.80
N GLU A 361 9.46 9.61 4.40
CA GLU A 361 9.97 8.97 5.63
C GLU A 361 11.32 8.30 5.39
N TYR A 362 11.48 7.59 4.27
CA TYR A 362 12.77 6.99 3.90
C TYR A 362 13.88 8.05 3.72
N ASN A 363 13.58 9.16 3.04
CA ASN A 363 14.51 10.28 2.94
C ASN A 363 14.86 10.85 4.32
N TYR A 364 13.88 10.98 5.21
CA TYR A 364 14.09 11.45 6.57
C TYR A 364 15.06 10.53 7.34
N TYR A 365 14.88 9.22 7.26
CA TYR A 365 15.81 8.25 7.87
C TYR A 365 17.22 8.32 7.27
N ARG A 366 17.36 8.58 5.97
CA ARG A 366 18.68 8.79 5.36
C ARG A 366 19.41 10.01 5.91
N MET A 367 18.67 11.08 6.20
CA MET A 367 19.25 12.36 6.65
C MET A 367 19.50 12.39 8.16
N HIS A 368 18.61 11.78 8.94
CA HIS A 368 18.59 11.92 10.40
C HIS A 368 18.84 10.61 11.17
N GLY A 369 18.73 9.47 10.50
CA GLY A 369 19.06 8.17 11.09
C GLY A 369 20.55 8.04 11.37
N LYS A 370 20.88 7.22 12.36
CA LYS A 370 22.26 6.94 12.76
C LYS A 370 22.51 5.45 12.79
N ILE A 371 23.70 5.04 12.33
CA ILE A 371 24.15 3.65 12.41
C ILE A 371 25.39 3.63 13.31
N GLU A 372 25.21 3.21 14.55
CA GLU A 372 26.33 2.90 15.43
C GLU A 372 26.85 1.50 15.07
N LYS A 373 28.17 1.36 15.03
CA LYS A 373 28.83 0.15 14.55
C LYS A 373 29.95 -0.24 15.50
N SER A 374 30.02 -1.51 15.85
CA SER A 374 31.11 -2.07 16.65
C SER A 374 31.52 -3.44 16.14
N ALA A 375 32.81 -3.75 16.33
CA ALA A 375 33.41 -5.02 15.96
C ALA A 375 34.03 -5.66 17.20
N ASP A 376 33.76 -6.95 17.42
CA ASP A 376 34.42 -7.78 18.43
C ASP A 376 34.77 -9.13 17.80
N GLY A 377 36.05 -9.31 17.47
CA GLY A 377 36.55 -10.48 16.73
C GLY A 377 35.82 -10.68 15.40
N SER A 378 35.09 -11.78 15.28
CA SER A 378 34.27 -12.14 14.11
C SER A 378 32.84 -11.60 14.17
N THR A 379 32.50 -10.76 15.15
CA THR A 379 31.15 -10.23 15.33
C THR A 379 31.08 -8.77 14.90
N LEU A 380 30.15 -8.46 13.99
CA LEU A 380 29.77 -7.11 13.64
C LEU A 380 28.41 -6.79 14.25
N LYS A 381 28.34 -5.72 15.05
CA LYS A 381 27.08 -5.24 15.63
C LYS A 381 26.72 -3.87 15.05
N LEU A 382 25.46 -3.73 14.64
CA LEU A 382 24.88 -2.51 14.11
C LEU A 382 23.70 -2.10 15.01
N ILE A 383 23.69 -0.84 15.43
CA ILE A 383 22.53 -0.21 16.08
C ILE A 383 22.04 0.90 15.15
N ILE A 384 20.85 0.70 14.60
CA ILE A 384 20.22 1.56 13.61
C ILE A 384 19.11 2.34 14.30
N ASN A 385 19.35 3.63 14.52
CA ASN A 385 18.38 4.55 15.05
C ASN A 385 17.54 5.15 13.91
N LEU A 386 16.23 4.91 13.97
CA LEU A 386 15.22 5.45 13.05
C LEU A 386 14.35 6.45 13.83
N PRO A 387 14.67 7.76 13.79
CA PRO A 387 13.87 8.78 14.45
C PRO A 387 12.56 8.99 13.69
N SER A 388 11.42 9.01 14.39
CA SER A 388 10.12 9.29 13.78
C SER A 388 9.67 10.72 14.07
N GLN A 389 8.98 11.33 13.12
CA GLN A 389 8.14 12.50 13.40
C GLN A 389 6.69 12.07 13.60
N GLU A 390 5.84 13.04 13.93
CA GLU A 390 4.39 12.84 13.97
C GLU A 390 3.89 12.20 12.66
N TYR A 391 3.07 11.15 12.79
CA TYR A 391 2.47 10.39 11.69
C TYR A 391 3.45 9.67 10.74
N PHE A 392 4.58 9.20 11.25
CA PHE A 392 5.43 8.24 10.52
C PHE A 392 4.89 6.81 10.64
N TYR A 393 4.81 6.09 9.52
CA TYR A 393 4.17 4.77 9.41
C TYR A 393 4.97 3.72 8.63
N TYR A 394 6.11 4.11 8.06
CA TYR A 394 6.95 3.26 7.23
C TYR A 394 8.39 3.14 7.79
N PRO A 395 8.59 2.75 9.08
CA PRO A 395 9.90 2.65 9.72
C PRO A 395 10.71 1.46 9.19
N SER A 396 11.13 1.56 7.93
CA SER A 396 11.87 0.54 7.21
C SER A 396 12.95 1.16 6.33
N VAL A 397 14.13 0.54 6.36
CA VAL A 397 15.33 1.02 5.65
C VAL A 397 16.07 -0.13 4.98
N THR A 398 16.85 0.21 3.96
CA THR A 398 17.86 -0.66 3.37
C THR A 398 19.22 -0.19 3.86
N ILE A 399 20.13 -1.11 4.18
CA ILE A 399 21.51 -0.80 4.57
C ILE A 399 22.45 -1.66 3.74
N ASN A 400 23.47 -1.02 3.18
CA ASN A 400 24.55 -1.68 2.46
C ASN A 400 25.79 -1.79 3.34
N LEU A 401 26.43 -2.96 3.31
CA LEU A 401 27.71 -3.26 3.94
C LEU A 401 28.70 -3.63 2.85
N LYS A 402 29.63 -2.71 2.55
CA LYS A 402 30.62 -2.91 1.49
C LYS A 402 31.67 -3.94 1.89
N GLY A 403 32.03 -4.82 0.97
CA GLY A 403 33.05 -5.86 1.19
C GLY A 403 32.59 -7.08 2.00
N LEU A 404 31.33 -7.12 2.45
CA LEU A 404 30.73 -8.32 3.05
C LEU A 404 30.00 -9.13 1.98
N LYS A 405 30.14 -10.45 1.98
CA LYS A 405 29.30 -11.36 1.19
C LYS A 405 28.46 -12.26 2.09
N LYS A 406 27.30 -12.68 1.60
CA LYS A 406 26.39 -13.61 2.29
C LYS A 406 27.10 -14.91 2.66
N GLU A 407 28.02 -15.35 1.81
CA GLU A 407 28.82 -16.55 1.98
C GLU A 407 29.78 -16.47 3.19
N ASP A 408 30.16 -15.26 3.62
CA ASP A 408 31.05 -15.02 4.76
C ASP A 408 30.29 -14.96 6.10
N ILE A 409 28.95 -15.00 6.06
CA ILE A 409 28.10 -14.88 7.24
C ILE A 409 27.79 -16.27 7.80
N LYS A 410 28.03 -16.44 9.10
CA LYS A 410 27.64 -17.63 9.88
C LYS A 410 26.21 -17.51 10.39
N SER A 411 25.83 -16.35 10.94
CA SER A 411 24.49 -16.09 11.45
C SER A 411 24.18 -14.58 11.43
N ILE A 412 22.88 -14.25 11.39
CA ILE A 412 22.37 -12.89 11.57
C ILE A 412 21.24 -12.96 12.58
N GLU A 413 21.33 -12.16 13.62
CA GLU A 413 20.33 -12.02 14.66
C GLU A 413 19.86 -10.56 14.76
N SER A 414 18.65 -10.37 15.28
CA SER A 414 18.07 -9.04 15.47
C SER A 414 17.25 -8.95 16.75
N ASN A 415 17.21 -7.76 17.36
CA ASN A 415 16.36 -7.52 18.54
C ASN A 415 14.86 -7.51 18.19
N SER A 416 14.01 -7.35 19.21
CA SER A 416 12.56 -7.33 19.05
C SER A 416 12.00 -6.07 18.37
N ALA A 417 12.82 -5.03 18.16
CA ALA A 417 12.39 -3.85 17.40
C ALA A 417 12.30 -4.14 15.89
N VAL A 418 13.08 -5.11 15.40
CA VAL A 418 13.02 -5.59 14.02
C VAL A 418 11.93 -6.66 13.92
N THR A 419 10.90 -6.40 13.12
CA THR A 419 9.79 -7.32 12.86
C THR A 419 9.88 -7.94 11.46
N GLY A 420 10.48 -7.22 10.50
CA GLY A 420 10.84 -7.73 9.18
C GLY A 420 12.34 -7.63 8.93
N LEU A 421 12.92 -8.68 8.35
CA LEU A 421 14.34 -8.72 8.00
C LEU A 421 14.55 -9.61 6.79
N SER A 422 15.08 -9.04 5.71
CA SER A 422 15.57 -9.78 4.54
C SER A 422 16.96 -9.29 4.16
N TYR A 423 17.75 -10.16 3.53
CA TYR A 423 19.13 -9.84 3.24
C TYR A 423 19.75 -10.72 2.15
N GLY A 424 20.74 -10.17 1.45
CA GLY A 424 21.33 -10.78 0.26
C GLY A 424 22.59 -10.08 -0.21
N ASN A 425 23.28 -10.69 -1.17
CA ASN A 425 24.40 -10.07 -1.85
C ASN A 425 23.92 -8.91 -2.72
N TYR A 426 24.65 -7.80 -2.70
CA TYR A 426 24.40 -6.65 -3.58
C TYR A 426 25.72 -6.05 -4.05
N GLN A 427 25.94 -6.01 -5.37
CA GLN A 427 27.20 -5.56 -5.99
C GLN A 427 28.43 -6.22 -5.34
N ASP A 428 29.42 -5.44 -4.88
CA ASP A 428 30.62 -5.89 -4.18
C ASP A 428 30.42 -6.09 -2.67
N GLY A 429 29.20 -5.95 -2.16
CA GLY A 429 28.86 -6.07 -0.75
C GLY A 429 27.59 -6.89 -0.48
N PHE A 430 26.96 -6.53 0.63
CA PHE A 430 25.78 -7.17 1.22
C PHE A 430 24.74 -6.12 1.56
N MET A 431 23.46 -6.45 1.43
CA MET A 431 22.36 -5.57 1.80
C MET A 431 21.45 -6.22 2.85
N LEU A 432 20.93 -5.38 3.75
CA LEU A 432 19.90 -5.70 4.73
C LEU A 432 18.68 -4.82 4.44
N ASN A 433 17.49 -5.39 4.36
CA ASN A 433 16.24 -4.64 4.47
C ASN A 433 15.65 -4.90 5.86
N ILE A 434 15.43 -3.81 6.60
CA ILE A 434 15.01 -3.82 8.00
C ILE A 434 13.65 -3.16 8.08
N ASP A 435 12.68 -3.82 8.70
CA ASP A 435 11.35 -3.29 8.98
C ASP A 435 11.09 -3.32 10.49
N CYS A 436 10.69 -2.16 11.02
CA CYS A 436 10.42 -1.95 12.43
C CYS A 436 8.95 -1.65 12.74
N ARG A 437 8.03 -1.88 11.78
CA ARG A 437 6.59 -1.76 12.02
C ARG A 437 6.19 -2.66 13.19
N ARG A 438 5.70 -2.06 14.27
CA ARG A 438 5.50 -2.75 15.55
C ARG A 438 4.54 -3.93 15.46
N PHE A 439 3.47 -3.78 14.69
CA PHE A 439 2.38 -4.77 14.58
C PHE A 439 2.41 -5.57 13.29
N LEU A 440 3.58 -5.69 12.64
CA LEU A 440 3.69 -6.40 11.37
C LEU A 440 3.33 -7.89 11.49
N VAL A 441 3.59 -8.53 12.64
CA VAL A 441 3.26 -9.93 12.89
C VAL A 441 1.74 -10.13 12.99
N GLU A 442 1.05 -9.25 13.72
CA GLU A 442 -0.41 -9.23 13.86
C GLU A 442 -1.07 -8.95 12.51
N HIS A 443 -0.46 -8.06 11.72
CA HIS A 443 -0.89 -7.75 10.38
C HIS A 443 -0.79 -8.96 9.44
N ALA A 444 0.35 -9.65 9.42
CA ALA A 444 0.50 -10.88 8.67
C ALA A 444 -0.48 -11.98 9.15
N THR A 445 -0.70 -12.06 10.46
CA THR A 445 -1.67 -13.00 11.06
C THR A 445 -3.09 -12.73 10.57
N HIS A 446 -3.50 -11.46 10.46
CA HIS A 446 -4.79 -11.08 9.90
C HIS A 446 -5.01 -11.65 8.49
N PHE A 447 -4.05 -11.50 7.58
CA PHE A 447 -4.19 -12.02 6.22
C PHE A 447 -4.21 -13.55 6.16
N VAL A 448 -3.46 -14.22 7.04
CA VAL A 448 -3.57 -15.68 7.21
C VAL A 448 -4.99 -16.07 7.64
N GLU A 449 -5.56 -15.37 8.62
CA GLU A 449 -6.93 -15.61 9.09
C GLU A 449 -7.99 -15.31 8.03
N GLN A 450 -7.79 -14.31 7.16
CA GLN A 450 -8.67 -14.07 6.02
C GLN A 450 -8.61 -15.21 4.99
N TYR A 451 -7.43 -15.75 4.72
CA TYR A 451 -7.29 -16.94 3.88
C TYR A 451 -7.93 -18.18 4.51
N GLU A 452 -7.83 -18.36 5.82
CA GLU A 452 -8.41 -19.52 6.51
C GLU A 452 -9.94 -19.58 6.44
N LYS A 453 -10.62 -18.44 6.26
CA LYS A 453 -12.09 -18.37 6.05
C LYS A 453 -12.53 -19.01 4.73
N ASP A 454 -11.69 -18.94 3.70
CA ASP A 454 -11.90 -19.59 2.41
C ASP A 454 -10.55 -19.98 1.79
N LYS A 455 -10.13 -21.21 2.05
CA LYS A 455 -8.86 -21.76 1.56
C LYS A 455 -8.82 -21.96 0.03
N THR A 456 -9.95 -21.82 -0.66
CA THR A 456 -9.99 -21.90 -2.13
C THR A 456 -9.60 -20.57 -2.78
N ASN A 457 -9.71 -19.46 -2.05
CA ASN A 457 -9.39 -18.13 -2.55
C ASN A 457 -7.87 -17.92 -2.70
N GLN A 458 -7.38 -18.05 -3.94
CA GLN A 458 -5.96 -17.89 -4.25
C GLN A 458 -5.46 -16.46 -4.05
N SER A 459 -6.33 -15.45 -4.18
CA SER A 459 -5.95 -14.05 -3.94
C SER A 459 -5.64 -13.82 -2.45
N ASN A 460 -6.48 -14.34 -1.55
CA ASN A 460 -6.21 -14.26 -0.11
C ASN A 460 -4.98 -15.08 0.29
N LYS A 461 -4.74 -16.23 -0.37
CA LYS A 461 -3.51 -17.00 -0.18
C LYS A 461 -2.27 -16.19 -0.56
N ALA A 462 -2.32 -15.50 -1.71
CA ALA A 462 -1.22 -14.66 -2.19
C ALA A 462 -0.91 -13.51 -1.23
N ASP A 463 -1.94 -12.90 -0.64
CA ASP A 463 -1.77 -11.86 0.38
C ASP A 463 -1.18 -12.41 1.68
N ALA A 464 -1.70 -13.54 2.18
CA ALA A 464 -1.15 -14.18 3.36
C ALA A 464 0.34 -14.50 3.18
N LEU A 465 0.74 -15.05 2.03
CA LEU A 465 2.15 -15.29 1.71
C LEU A 465 2.95 -13.99 1.63
N TYR A 466 2.42 -12.97 0.96
CA TYR A 466 3.07 -11.67 0.82
C TYR A 466 3.42 -11.05 2.19
N PHE A 467 2.44 -10.93 3.10
CA PHE A 467 2.68 -10.32 4.41
C PHE A 467 3.50 -11.20 5.35
N VAL A 468 3.33 -12.54 5.30
CA VAL A 468 4.17 -13.44 6.11
C VAL A 468 5.63 -13.42 5.65
N ASN A 469 5.89 -13.26 4.35
CA ASN A 469 7.26 -13.18 3.83
C ASN A 469 7.98 -11.87 4.19
N MET A 470 7.26 -10.81 4.57
CA MET A 470 7.88 -9.60 5.14
C MET A 470 8.50 -9.84 6.51
N LEU A 471 8.03 -10.84 7.26
CA LEU A 471 8.49 -11.10 8.61
C LEU A 471 9.93 -11.61 8.62
N LYS A 472 10.68 -11.25 9.65
CA LYS A 472 11.97 -11.89 9.93
C LYS A 472 11.77 -13.36 10.27
N GLU A 473 12.82 -14.14 10.04
CA GLU A 473 12.84 -15.55 10.45
C GLU A 473 12.58 -15.69 11.96
N SER A 474 11.58 -16.50 12.29
CA SER A 474 11.10 -16.71 13.66
C SER A 474 10.19 -17.94 13.71
N SER A 475 9.99 -18.49 14.91
CA SER A 475 9.00 -19.55 15.13
C SER A 475 7.59 -19.12 14.69
N LYS A 476 7.25 -17.84 14.90
CA LYS A 476 5.96 -17.29 14.48
C LYS A 476 5.80 -17.23 12.96
N LYS A 477 6.83 -16.81 12.21
CA LYS A 477 6.81 -16.87 10.74
C LYS A 477 6.60 -18.31 10.25
N ALA A 478 7.33 -19.28 10.82
CA ALA A 478 7.18 -20.69 10.47
C ALA A 478 5.78 -21.24 10.79
N GLU A 479 5.19 -20.86 11.94
CA GLU A 479 3.81 -21.18 12.30
C GLU A 479 2.81 -20.64 11.27
N LEU A 480 2.91 -19.36 10.90
CA LEU A 480 2.02 -18.73 9.91
C LEU A 480 2.17 -19.36 8.53
N LEU A 481 3.38 -19.64 8.07
CA LEU A 481 3.61 -20.35 6.81
C LEU A 481 2.97 -21.74 6.80
N ASN A 482 3.00 -22.46 7.92
CA ASN A 482 2.35 -23.77 8.02
C ASN A 482 0.82 -23.68 7.96
N ARG A 483 0.20 -22.58 8.41
CA ARG A 483 -1.24 -22.34 8.30
C ARG A 483 -1.71 -22.07 6.87
N ILE A 484 -0.81 -21.59 6.02
CA ILE A 484 -1.09 -21.26 4.61
C ILE A 484 -0.98 -22.48 3.67
N LYS A 485 -0.23 -23.52 4.08
CA LYS A 485 -0.16 -24.80 3.38
C LYS A 485 -1.54 -25.44 3.31
#